data_AF-T1BWE4-F1
#
_entry.id   AF-T1BWE4-F1
#
_cell.length_a   1.000
_cell.length_b   1.000
_cell.length_c   1.000
_cell.angle_alpha   90.00
_cell.angle_beta   90.00
_cell.angle_gamma   90.00
#
_symmetry.space_group_name_H-M   'P 1'
#
loop_
_entity.id
_entity.type
_entity.pdbx_description
1 polymer ?
#
loop_
_entity_poly.entity_id
_entity_poly.type
_entity_poly.pdbx_seq_one_letter_code
_entity_poly.pdbx_strand_id
1 'polypeptide(L)'
;MTKTTRARYTLEFKQEAVRLVGGGQSQAAVAKTLGLVEQTLFNWVKASRQGRLTGADSKPVSAEQMEISRLRAELARVKMERDILGKATAYFAKVAK
;
A
#
# COMPACT_ATOMS: atom_id res chain seq x y z
N MET A 1 -10.40 26.00 -17.12
CA MET A 1 -10.41 24.54 -16.85
C MET A 1 -8.97 24.06 -16.72
N THR A 2 -8.50 23.75 -15.51
CA THR A 2 -7.15 23.21 -15.31
C THR A 2 -7.15 21.73 -15.71
N LYS A 3 -6.35 21.38 -16.71
CA LYS A 3 -6.22 20.01 -17.22
C LYS A 3 -5.52 19.17 -16.15
N THR A 4 -6.25 18.37 -15.40
CA THR A 4 -5.67 17.45 -14.40
C THR A 4 -4.88 16.36 -15.12
N THR A 5 -3.55 16.42 -15.03
CA THR A 5 -2.66 15.39 -15.56
C THR A 5 -2.89 14.09 -14.81
N ARG A 6 -3.29 13.03 -15.52
CA ARG A 6 -3.48 11.69 -14.93
C ARG A 6 -2.13 11.11 -14.51
N ALA A 7 -2.00 10.75 -13.24
CA ALA A 7 -0.83 10.04 -12.73
C ALA A 7 -0.70 8.68 -13.42
N ARG A 8 0.56 8.30 -13.71
CA ARG A 8 0.92 7.02 -14.33
C ARG A 8 1.76 6.23 -13.33
N TYR A 9 1.42 4.95 -13.19
CA TYR A 9 2.07 4.05 -12.23
C TYR A 9 2.56 2.81 -12.97
N THR A 10 3.74 2.33 -12.58
CA THR A 10 4.31 1.10 -13.14
C THR A 10 3.47 -0.11 -12.73
N LEU A 11 3.66 -1.22 -13.44
CA LEU A 11 2.94 -2.46 -13.10
C LEU A 11 3.36 -2.96 -11.71
N GLU A 12 4.65 -2.90 -11.39
CA GLU A 12 5.19 -3.38 -10.10
C GLU A 12 4.58 -2.60 -8.94
N PHE A 13 4.48 -1.27 -9.05
CA PHE A 13 3.87 -0.43 -8.01
C PHE A 13 2.41 -0.80 -7.78
N LYS A 14 1.65 -1.03 -8.86
CA LYS A 14 0.24 -1.44 -8.75
C LYS A 14 0.11 -2.83 -8.12
N GLN A 15 0.99 -3.77 -8.49
CA GLN A 15 1.01 -5.13 -7.94
C GLN A 15 1.30 -5.11 -6.44
N GLU A 16 2.29 -4.34 -5.99
CA GLU A 16 2.61 -4.21 -4.57
C GLU A 16 1.45 -3.61 -3.77
N ALA A 17 0.81 -2.57 -4.31
CA ALA A 17 -0.37 -1.98 -3.68
C ALA A 17 -1.52 -3.00 -3.53
N VAL A 18 -1.74 -3.86 -4.54
CA VAL A 18 -2.73 -4.93 -4.48
C VAL A 18 -2.31 -6.03 -3.49
N ARG A 19 -1.02 -6.37 -3.42
CA ARG A 19 -0.48 -7.37 -2.49
C ARG A 19 -0.71 -6.96 -1.03
N LEU A 20 -0.51 -5.69 -0.70
CA LEU A 20 -0.78 -5.13 0.64
C LEU A 20 -2.26 -5.29 1.05
N VAL A 21 -3.18 -5.03 0.12
CA VAL A 21 -4.62 -5.27 0.35
C VAL A 21 -4.92 -6.77 0.51
N GLY A 22 -4.29 -7.62 -0.31
CA GLY A 22 -4.39 -9.08 -0.19
C GLY A 22 -3.86 -9.63 1.14
N GLY A 23 -2.90 -8.92 1.76
CA GLY A 23 -2.37 -9.20 3.10
C GLY A 23 -3.27 -8.78 4.26
N GLY A 24 -4.51 -8.33 3.99
CA GLY A 24 -5.51 -8.00 5.00
C GLY A 24 -5.59 -6.52 5.38
N GLN A 25 -4.81 -5.64 4.75
CA GLN A 25 -4.94 -4.20 4.96
C GLN A 25 -6.16 -3.65 4.21
N SER A 26 -6.87 -2.68 4.81
CA SER A 26 -7.99 -2.03 4.12
C SER A 26 -7.49 -1.16 2.96
N GLN A 27 -8.31 -1.06 1.91
CA GLN A 27 -7.98 -0.24 0.74
C GLN A 27 -7.77 1.23 1.12
N ALA A 28 -8.63 1.79 1.97
CA ALA A 28 -8.45 3.14 2.53
C ALA A 28 -7.07 3.34 3.20
N ALA A 29 -6.63 2.39 4.02
CA ALA A 29 -5.35 2.49 4.73
C ALA A 29 -4.15 2.41 3.78
N VAL A 30 -4.19 1.48 2.81
CA VAL A 30 -3.13 1.33 1.79
C VAL A 30 -3.09 2.56 0.89
N ALA A 31 -4.23 3.07 0.43
CA ALA A 31 -4.31 4.27 -0.39
C ALA A 31 -3.74 5.50 0.32
N LYS A 32 -4.11 5.71 1.59
CA LYS A 32 -3.55 6.78 2.43
C LYS A 32 -2.04 6.65 2.58
N THR A 33 -1.54 5.43 2.82
CA THR A 33 -0.10 5.16 2.96
C THR A 33 0.66 5.49 1.67
N LEU A 34 0.11 5.09 0.52
CA LEU A 34 0.74 5.28 -0.79
C LEU A 34 0.48 6.67 -1.41
N GLY A 35 -0.29 7.53 -0.74
CA GLY A 35 -0.66 8.85 -1.29
C GLY A 35 -1.59 8.76 -2.51
N LEU A 36 -2.41 7.72 -2.56
CA LEU A 36 -3.36 7.46 -3.64
C LEU A 36 -4.77 7.85 -3.20
N VAL A 37 -5.61 8.18 -4.18
CA VAL A 37 -7.06 8.20 -4.00
C VAL A 37 -7.53 6.76 -3.83
N GLU A 38 -8.41 6.51 -2.85
CA GLU A 38 -8.91 5.16 -2.55
C GLU A 38 -9.55 4.49 -3.79
N GLN A 39 -10.30 5.25 -4.58
CA GLN A 39 -10.90 4.77 -5.84
C GLN A 39 -9.85 4.23 -6.83
N THR A 40 -8.64 4.80 -6.85
CA THR A 40 -7.54 4.31 -7.71
C THR A 40 -7.12 2.91 -7.28
N LEU A 41 -6.95 2.70 -5.97
CA LEU A 41 -6.56 1.40 -5.44
C LEU A 41 -7.67 0.36 -5.61
N PHE A 42 -8.93 0.75 -5.38
CA PHE A 42 -10.10 -0.09 -5.65
C PHE A 42 -10.11 -0.60 -7.10
N ASN A 43 -9.87 0.30 -8.05
CA ASN A 43 -9.82 -0.04 -9.47
C ASN A 43 -8.69 -1.05 -9.77
N TRP A 44 -7.53 -0.93 -9.11
CA TRP A 44 -6.42 -1.87 -9.29
C TRP A 44 -6.71 -3.24 -8.67
N VAL A 45 -7.28 -3.29 -7.48
CA VAL A 45 -7.70 -4.55 -6.85
C VAL A 45 -8.72 -5.26 -7.73
N LYS A 46 -9.69 -4.52 -8.27
CA LYS A 46 -10.68 -5.05 -9.23
C LYS A 46 -10.02 -5.56 -10.50
N ALA A 47 -9.12 -4.79 -11.12
CA ALA A 47 -8.42 -5.19 -12.33
C ALA A 47 -7.53 -6.42 -12.12
N SER A 48 -6.85 -6.52 -10.96
CA SER A 48 -6.03 -7.67 -10.58
C SER A 48 -6.86 -8.95 -10.46
N ARG A 49 -8.01 -8.89 -9.78
CA ARG A 49 -8.95 -10.03 -9.67
C ARG A 49 -9.46 -10.52 -11.03
N GLN A 50 -9.47 -9.65 -12.04
CA GLN A 50 -9.90 -9.96 -13.39
C GLN A 50 -8.74 -10.39 -14.32
N GLY A 51 -7.50 -10.42 -13.82
CA GLY A 51 -6.31 -10.68 -14.63
C GLY A 51 -5.98 -9.56 -15.63
N ARG A 52 -6.50 -8.35 -15.41
CA ARG A 52 -6.40 -7.19 -16.32
C ARG A 52 -5.58 -6.04 -15.74
N LEU A 53 -4.80 -6.30 -14.68
CA LEU A 53 -3.95 -5.26 -14.10
C LEU A 53 -2.77 -4.97 -15.02
N THR A 54 -2.73 -3.79 -15.62
CA THR A 54 -1.66 -3.35 -16.51
C THR A 54 -0.96 -2.10 -15.99
N GLY A 55 0.33 -1.94 -16.30
CA GLY A 55 1.10 -0.71 -16.07
C GLY A 55 0.80 0.35 -17.13
N ALA A 56 1.35 1.56 -16.98
CA ALA A 56 1.34 2.55 -18.06
C ALA A 56 2.63 2.43 -18.90
N ASP A 57 2.52 2.40 -20.24
CA ASP A 57 3.66 2.24 -21.17
C ASP A 57 4.48 3.52 -21.42
N SER A 58 4.41 4.57 -20.59
CA SER A 58 5.34 5.71 -20.74
C SER A 58 5.38 6.67 -19.54
N LYS A 59 6.63 7.07 -19.27
CA LYS A 59 7.26 7.86 -18.19
C LYS A 59 7.22 7.24 -16.78
N PRO A 60 8.38 6.84 -16.24
CA PRO A 60 8.50 6.10 -15.00
C PRO A 60 8.14 6.97 -13.79
N VAL A 61 7.61 6.31 -12.77
CA VAL A 61 7.59 6.81 -11.40
C VAL A 61 9.04 7.16 -11.03
N SER A 62 9.31 8.37 -10.51
CA SER A 62 10.68 8.74 -10.16
C SER A 62 11.23 7.74 -9.14
N ALA A 63 12.54 7.46 -9.21
CA ALA A 63 13.20 6.53 -8.28
C ALA A 63 12.95 6.93 -6.82
N GLU A 64 12.88 8.24 -6.54
CA GLU A 64 12.51 8.80 -5.24
C GLU A 64 11.11 8.36 -4.81
N GLN A 65 10.14 8.38 -5.72
CA GLN A 65 8.76 8.02 -5.42
C GLN A 65 8.60 6.50 -5.22
N MET A 66 9.41 5.69 -5.90
CA MET A 66 9.53 4.25 -5.65
C MET A 66 10.14 3.97 -4.27
N GLU A 67 11.23 4.66 -3.94
CA GLU A 67 11.92 4.52 -2.67
C GLU A 67 11.04 4.97 -1.50
N ILE A 68 10.34 6.09 -1.64
CA ILE A 68 9.34 6.55 -0.67
C ILE A 68 8.25 5.48 -0.45
N SER A 69 7.77 4.85 -1.52
CA SER A 69 6.77 3.78 -1.40
C SER A 69 7.31 2.56 -0.66
N ARG A 70 8.52 2.12 -1.01
CA ARG A 70 9.20 0.99 -0.38
C ARG A 70 9.40 1.25 1.11
N LEU A 71 9.98 2.41 1.45
CA LEU A 71 10.23 2.83 2.82
C LEU A 71 8.93 2.92 3.63
N ARG A 72 7.83 3.40 3.03
CA ARG A 72 6.53 3.44 3.70
C ARG A 72 5.94 2.05 3.94
N ALA A 73 6.08 1.13 3.00
CA ALA A 73 5.63 -0.26 3.17
C ALA A 73 6.44 -0.96 4.28
N GLU A 74 7.75 -0.77 4.29
CA GLU A 74 8.63 -1.33 5.32
C GLU A 74 8.34 -0.73 6.70
N LEU A 75 8.16 0.58 6.79
CA LEU A 75 7.73 1.26 8.01
C LEU A 75 6.39 0.72 8.53
N ALA A 76 5.41 0.48 7.63
CA ALA A 76 4.12 -0.07 8.01
C ALA A 76 4.23 -1.49 8.57
N ARG A 77 5.05 -2.35 7.94
CA ARG A 77 5.35 -3.70 8.44
C ARG A 77 5.98 -3.66 9.83
N VAL A 78 7.04 -2.86 10.01
CA VAL A 78 7.75 -2.76 11.29
C VAL A 78 6.84 -2.23 12.40
N LYS A 79 5.97 -1.24 12.09
CA LYS A 79 4.98 -0.75 13.06
C LYS A 79 3.99 -1.83 13.47
N MET A 80 3.50 -2.62 12.52
CA MET A 80 2.59 -3.73 12.81
C MET A 80 3.26 -4.80 13.69
N GLU A 81 4.51 -5.16 13.40
CA GLU A 81 5.29 -6.11 14.22
C GLU A 81 5.48 -5.59 15.65
N ARG A 82 5.86 -4.31 15.80
CA ARG A 82 5.95 -3.66 17.10
C ARG A 82 4.63 -3.69 17.85
N ASP A 83 3.51 -3.41 17.18
CA ASP A 83 2.18 -3.39 17.81
C ASP A 83 1.77 -4.76 18.31
N ILE A 84 2.05 -5.80 17.55
CA ILE A 84 1.79 -7.18 17.94
C ILE A 84 2.64 -7.53 19.17
N LEU A 85 3.94 -7.21 19.14
CA LEU A 85 4.84 -7.49 20.26
C LEU A 85 4.41 -6.73 21.52
N GLY A 86 4.06 -5.45 21.39
CA GLY A 86 3.58 -4.62 22.49
C GLY A 86 2.26 -5.10 23.09
N LYS A 87 1.34 -5.60 22.25
CA LYS A 87 0.10 -6.23 22.74
C LYS A 87 0.39 -7.54 23.47
N ALA A 88 1.32 -8.36 22.98
CA ALA A 88 1.71 -9.61 23.61
C ALA A 88 2.34 -9.35 24.99
N THR A 89 3.30 -8.43 25.09
CA THR A 89 3.93 -8.09 26.38
C THR A 89 2.94 -7.52 27.38
N ALA A 90 2.03 -6.63 26.94
CA ALA A 90 0.98 -6.09 27.79
C ALA A 90 0.01 -7.19 28.28
N TYR A 91 -0.33 -8.16 27.43
CA TYR A 91 -1.14 -9.31 27.82
C TYR A 91 -0.42 -10.17 28.88
N PHE A 92 0.84 -10.54 28.66
CA PHE A 92 1.61 -11.33 29.62
C PHE A 92 1.79 -10.61 30.97
N ALA A 93 2.06 -9.31 30.96
CA ALA A 93 2.17 -8.51 32.19
C ALA A 93 0.85 -8.45 32.98
N LYS A 94 -0.31 -8.51 32.30
CA LYS A 94 -1.63 -8.57 32.93
C LYS A 94 -1.93 -9.94 33.52
N VAL A 95 -1.46 -11.02 32.90
CA VAL A 95 -1.69 -12.41 33.36
C VAL A 95 -0.74 -12.80 34.51
N ALA A 96 0.45 -12.20 34.58
CA ALA A 96 1.43 -12.46 35.64
C ALA A 96 1.12 -11.74 36.98
N LYS A 97 -0.05 -11.12 37.10
CA LYS A 97 -0.48 -10.33 38.26
C LYS A 97 -1.74 -10.94 38.86
#